data_AF-A0A5M6CLS9-F1
#
_entry.id   AF-A0A5M6CLS9-F1
#
_cell.length_a   1.000
_cell.length_b   1.000
_cell.length_c   1.000
_cell.angle_alpha   90.00
_cell.angle_beta   90.00
_cell.angle_gamma   90.00
#
_symmetry.space_group_name_H-M   'P 1'
#
loop_
_entity.id
_entity.type
_entity.pdbx_description
1 polymer ?
#
loop_
_entity_poly.entity_id
_entity_poly.type
_entity_poly.pdbx_seq_one_letter_code
_entity_poly.pdbx_strand_id
1 'polypeptide(L)'
;MKNRIFPIMALIMISVVSATAQGSNPEYVKMLNNQSDALKISKKINENKIKLYELEGKLVQETKNSQSTILKAQSSANQNVAAADKLSENVSNKKNAKDAKKSASDAKHDSNKVTDASDDASDLTREIADLKNEIISQQSQLALIPGYPFKD
;
A
#
# COMPACT_ATOMS: atom_id res chain seq x y z
N MET A 1 61.90 -72.88 -19.54
CA MET A 1 61.03 -72.89 -20.75
C MET A 1 59.72 -72.20 -20.37
N LYS A 2 59.60 -70.89 -20.58
CA LYS A 2 59.08 -70.21 -21.78
C LYS A 2 57.61 -70.56 -22.05
N ASN A 3 56.78 -69.50 -22.04
CA ASN A 3 55.44 -69.33 -22.63
C ASN A 3 54.26 -69.42 -21.65
N ARG A 4 53.22 -68.57 -21.70
CA ARG A 4 52.90 -67.38 -22.52
C ARG A 4 51.68 -66.68 -21.88
N ILE A 5 51.64 -65.38 -22.14
CA ILE A 5 50.66 -64.33 -21.90
C ILE A 5 49.24 -64.63 -22.48
N PHE A 6 48.18 -64.37 -21.68
CA PHE A 6 46.77 -63.92 -21.96
C PHE A 6 45.88 -64.65 -23.01
N PRO A 7 44.52 -64.71 -22.88
CA PRO A 7 43.59 -63.55 -22.86
C PRO A 7 42.49 -63.58 -21.76
N ILE A 8 42.23 -62.49 -21.05
CA ILE A 8 41.34 -61.35 -21.37
C ILE A 8 39.87 -61.73 -21.17
N MET A 9 39.42 -61.35 -19.96
CA MET A 9 38.07 -60.97 -19.57
C MET A 9 37.24 -60.42 -20.74
N ALA A 10 36.19 -61.14 -21.11
CA ALA A 10 35.04 -60.60 -21.84
C ALA A 10 33.81 -61.41 -21.45
N LEU A 11 33.35 -61.27 -20.19
CA LEU A 11 31.98 -61.62 -19.85
C LEU A 11 31.16 -60.34 -19.88
N ILE A 12 30.49 -60.19 -21.01
CA ILE A 12 29.45 -59.20 -21.30
C ILE A 12 28.34 -59.39 -20.26
N MET A 13 28.29 -58.52 -19.25
CA MET A 13 27.11 -58.24 -18.44
C MET A 13 26.50 -56.93 -18.94
N ILE A 14 25.89 -56.98 -20.13
CA ILE A 14 24.95 -55.97 -20.61
C ILE A 14 23.55 -56.44 -20.23
N SER A 15 23.07 -55.98 -19.08
CA SER A 15 21.67 -55.90 -18.65
C SER A 15 21.76 -55.74 -17.13
N VAL A 16 21.59 -54.56 -16.55
CA VAL A 16 20.35 -53.80 -16.57
C VAL A 16 20.71 -52.32 -16.50
N VAL A 17 20.60 -51.63 -17.63
CA VAL A 17 20.34 -50.19 -17.57
C VAL A 17 18.91 -50.11 -17.06
N SER A 18 18.74 -50.06 -15.74
CA SER A 18 17.54 -49.50 -15.15
C SER A 18 17.57 -48.03 -15.51
N ALA A 19 17.13 -47.71 -16.72
CA ALA A 19 16.60 -46.41 -17.04
C ALA A 19 15.36 -46.27 -16.15
N THR A 20 15.57 -45.97 -14.87
CA THR A 20 14.57 -45.24 -14.12
C THR A 20 14.43 -43.96 -14.90
N ALA A 21 13.40 -43.90 -15.74
CA ALA A 21 12.90 -42.66 -16.25
C ALA A 21 12.79 -41.74 -15.03
N GLN A 22 13.70 -40.78 -14.91
CA GLN A 22 13.57 -39.65 -14.00
C GLN A 22 12.45 -38.77 -14.57
N GLY A 23 11.26 -39.36 -14.68
CA GLY A 23 10.05 -38.64 -15.02
C GLY A 23 9.81 -37.67 -13.88
N SER A 24 9.82 -36.38 -14.18
CA SER A 24 9.37 -35.33 -13.27
C SER A 24 8.12 -35.82 -12.53
N ASN A 25 8.22 -36.05 -11.22
CA ASN A 25 7.07 -36.43 -10.41
C ASN A 25 6.06 -35.26 -10.48
N PRO A 26 4.89 -35.43 -11.12
CA PRO A 26 3.92 -34.34 -11.28
C PRO A 26 3.50 -33.71 -9.95
N GLU A 27 3.52 -34.49 -8.86
CA GLU A 27 3.21 -34.01 -7.51
C GLU A 27 4.29 -33.06 -6.99
N TYR A 28 5.56 -33.33 -7.27
CA TYR A 28 6.68 -32.46 -6.89
C TYR A 28 6.62 -31.12 -7.64
N VAL A 29 6.32 -31.16 -8.94
CA VAL A 29 6.12 -29.94 -9.75
C VAL A 29 4.93 -29.12 -9.23
N LYS A 30 3.83 -29.79 -8.86
CA LYS A 30 2.66 -29.12 -8.26
C LYS A 30 2.98 -28.48 -6.92
N MET A 31 3.75 -29.16 -6.07
CA MET A 31 4.21 -28.61 -4.79
C MET A 31 5.08 -27.36 -4.99
N LEU A 32 6.06 -27.41 -5.90
CA LEU A 32 6.92 -26.27 -6.21
C LEU A 32 6.13 -25.08 -6.77
N ASN A 33 5.11 -25.33 -7.60
CA ASN A 33 4.21 -24.28 -8.09
C ASN A 33 3.42 -23.63 -6.95
N ASN A 34 2.84 -24.44 -6.04
CA ASN A 34 2.16 -23.92 -4.85
C ASN A 34 3.09 -23.07 -3.98
N GLN A 35 4.35 -23.50 -3.80
CA GLN A 35 5.37 -22.72 -3.08
C GLN A 35 5.67 -21.40 -3.77
N SER A 36 5.86 -21.42 -5.08
CA SER A 36 6.09 -20.22 -5.89
C SER A 36 4.94 -19.23 -5.76
N ASP A 37 3.69 -19.69 -5.83
CA ASP A 37 2.52 -18.83 -5.74
C ASP A 37 2.34 -18.26 -4.32
N ALA A 38 2.59 -19.06 -3.29
CA ALA A 38 2.58 -18.58 -1.91
C ALA A 38 3.64 -17.51 -1.66
N LEU A 39 4.84 -17.64 -2.24
CA LEU A 39 5.89 -16.63 -2.16
C LEU A 39 5.49 -15.33 -2.87
N LYS A 40 4.87 -15.42 -4.05
CA LYS A 40 4.36 -14.24 -4.77
C LYS A 40 3.28 -13.51 -3.98
N ILE A 41 2.32 -14.24 -3.40
CA ILE A 41 1.26 -13.63 -2.59
C ILE A 41 1.85 -13.02 -1.31
N SER A 42 2.75 -13.73 -0.63
CA SER A 42 3.45 -13.21 0.56
C SER A 42 4.24 -11.93 0.26
N LYS A 43 4.90 -11.87 -0.90
CA LYS A 43 5.60 -10.66 -1.36
C LYS A 43 4.62 -9.50 -1.54
N LYS A 44 3.50 -9.72 -2.24
CA LYS A 44 2.46 -8.69 -2.43
C LYS A 44 1.88 -8.19 -1.10
N ILE A 45 1.62 -9.10 -0.15
CA ILE A 45 1.15 -8.74 1.19
C ILE A 45 2.16 -7.80 1.87
N ASN A 46 3.45 -8.11 1.79
CA ASN A 46 4.49 -7.27 2.39
C ASN A 46 4.60 -5.90 1.71
N GLU A 47 4.54 -5.85 0.37
CA GLU A 47 4.50 -4.60 -0.38
C GLU A 47 3.28 -3.74 0.02
N ASN A 48 2.11 -4.36 0.12
CA ASN A 48 0.89 -3.68 0.53
C ASN A 48 0.94 -3.22 2.00
N LYS A 49 1.56 -3.99 2.90
CA LYS A 49 1.80 -3.57 4.29
C LYS A 49 2.74 -2.36 4.40
N ILE A 50 3.77 -2.31 3.57
CA ILE A 50 4.67 -1.14 3.49
C ILE A 50 3.89 0.08 3.05
N LYS A 51 3.14 -0.02 1.95
CA LYS A 51 2.26 1.06 1.47
C LYS A 51 1.26 1.50 2.53
N LEU A 52 0.66 0.54 3.24
CA LEU A 52 -0.27 0.84 4.33
C LEU A 52 0.38 1.69 5.41
N TYR A 53 1.58 1.33 5.83
CA TYR A 53 2.33 2.12 6.82
C TYR A 53 2.64 3.54 6.31
N GLU A 54 3.01 3.68 5.03
CA GLU A 54 3.24 4.99 4.41
C GLU A 54 1.96 5.85 4.38
N LEU A 55 0.82 5.27 3.98
CA LEU A 55 -0.47 5.97 3.95
C LEU A 55 -0.95 6.36 5.35
N GLU A 56 -0.81 5.47 6.34
CA GLU A 56 -1.12 5.78 7.74
C GLU A 56 -0.23 6.93 8.26
N GLY A 57 1.05 6.93 7.90
CA GLY A 57 1.96 8.05 8.18
C GLY A 57 1.52 9.36 7.52
N LYS A 58 1.13 9.31 6.24
CA LYS A 58 0.58 10.47 5.51
C LYS A 58 -0.69 11.00 6.18
N LEU A 59 -1.58 10.12 6.64
CA LEU A 59 -2.83 10.49 7.30
C LEU A 59 -2.58 11.28 8.58
N VAL A 60 -1.58 10.87 9.37
CA VAL A 60 -1.16 11.62 10.56
C VAL A 60 -0.68 13.01 10.19
N GLN A 61 0.09 13.15 9.12
CA GLN A 61 0.58 14.45 8.66
C GLN A 61 -0.56 15.34 8.14
N GLU A 62 -1.47 14.80 7.33
CA GLU A 62 -2.62 15.56 6.80
C GLU A 62 -3.58 15.97 7.91
N THR A 63 -3.77 15.14 8.93
CA THR A 63 -4.57 15.50 10.11
C THR A 63 -3.98 16.73 10.81
N LYS A 64 -2.65 16.79 10.97
CA LYS A 64 -1.98 17.96 11.56
C LYS A 64 -2.11 19.20 10.67
N ASN A 65 -1.95 19.04 9.36
CA ASN A 65 -2.12 20.13 8.39
C ASN A 65 -3.55 20.67 8.42
N SER A 66 -4.55 19.78 8.42
CA SER A 66 -5.97 20.11 8.49
C SER A 66 -6.30 20.89 9.77
N GLN A 67 -5.80 20.48 10.93
CA GLN A 67 -5.96 21.26 12.17
C GLN A 67 -5.41 22.69 12.04
N SER A 68 -4.23 22.87 11.44
CA SER A 68 -3.67 24.20 11.18
C SER A 68 -4.53 25.02 10.23
N THR A 69 -5.06 24.40 9.18
CA THR A 69 -5.98 25.04 8.21
C THR A 69 -7.28 25.46 8.88
N ILE A 70 -7.86 24.62 9.75
CA ILE A 70 -9.07 24.93 10.53
C ILE A 70 -8.83 26.14 11.43
N LEU A 71 -7.71 26.18 12.15
CA LEU A 71 -7.37 27.32 13.02
C LEU A 71 -7.21 28.63 12.23
N LYS A 72 -6.61 28.56 11.03
CA LYS A 72 -6.50 29.73 10.14
C LYS A 72 -7.87 30.17 9.65
N ALA A 73 -8.72 29.26 9.19
CA ALA A 73 -10.07 29.58 8.75
C ALA A 73 -10.91 30.20 9.88
N GLN A 74 -10.79 29.69 11.10
CA GLN A 74 -11.44 30.26 12.27
C GLN A 74 -10.95 31.69 12.56
N SER A 75 -9.64 31.92 12.47
CA SER A 75 -9.07 33.26 12.62
C SER A 75 -9.59 34.22 11.55
N SER A 76 -9.60 33.81 10.27
CA SER A 76 -10.10 34.61 9.15
C SER A 76 -11.60 34.89 9.28
N ALA A 77 -12.40 33.93 9.76
CA ALA A 77 -13.81 34.13 10.05
C ALA A 77 -14.03 35.16 11.17
N ASN A 78 -13.27 35.09 12.25
CA ASN A 78 -13.33 36.07 13.34
C ASN A 78 -12.94 37.48 12.87
N GLN A 79 -11.92 37.59 12.03
CA GLN A 79 -11.52 38.87 11.41
C GLN A 79 -12.63 39.43 10.51
N ASN A 80 -13.32 38.56 9.77
CA ASN A 80 -14.43 38.96 8.92
C ASN A 80 -15.60 39.52 9.75
N VAL A 81 -15.95 38.85 10.85
CA VAL A 81 -16.96 39.35 11.80
C VAL A 81 -16.54 40.72 12.33
N ALA A 82 -15.31 40.87 12.84
CA ALA A 82 -14.83 42.14 13.37
C ALA A 82 -14.78 43.27 12.33
N ALA A 83 -14.47 42.96 11.07
CA ALA A 83 -14.47 43.92 9.98
C ALA A 83 -15.90 44.32 9.56
N ALA A 84 -16.83 43.37 9.59
CA ALA A 84 -18.26 43.62 9.36
C ALA A 84 -18.86 44.50 10.46
N ASP A 85 -18.53 44.25 11.73
CA ASP A 85 -18.97 45.06 12.86
C ASP A 85 -18.50 46.52 12.71
N LYS A 86 -17.21 46.72 12.40
CA LYS A 86 -16.64 48.06 12.12
C LYS A 86 -17.28 48.76 10.92
N LEU A 87 -17.69 48.00 9.90
CA LEU A 87 -18.43 48.57 8.77
C LEU A 87 -19.85 48.95 9.20
N SER A 88 -20.50 48.15 10.03
CA SER A 88 -21.85 48.42 10.55
C SER A 88 -21.89 49.71 11.38
N GLU A 89 -20.84 50.00 12.16
CA GLU A 89 -20.73 51.26 12.92
C GLU A 89 -20.59 52.50 12.02
N ASN A 90 -20.01 52.35 10.82
CA ASN A 90 -19.83 53.46 9.88
C ASN A 90 -19.93 52.98 8.43
N VAL A 91 -21.17 52.75 7.99
CA VAL A 91 -21.51 52.12 6.70
C VAL A 91 -21.05 52.94 5.49
N SER A 92 -20.90 54.25 5.63
CA SER A 92 -20.46 55.14 4.55
C SER A 92 -18.93 55.19 4.40
N ASN A 93 -18.16 54.59 5.32
CA ASN A 93 -16.71 54.60 5.27
C ASN A 93 -16.17 53.62 4.21
N LYS A 94 -15.68 54.17 3.09
CA LYS A 94 -15.09 53.40 1.98
C LYS A 94 -13.93 52.50 2.40
N LYS A 95 -13.12 52.88 3.40
CA LYS A 95 -12.02 52.06 3.90
C LYS A 95 -12.57 50.83 4.64
N ASN A 96 -13.52 51.03 5.55
CA ASN A 96 -14.15 49.93 6.29
C ASN A 96 -14.84 48.96 5.31
N ALA A 97 -15.48 49.47 4.26
CA ALA A 97 -16.11 48.63 3.24
C ALA A 97 -15.10 47.76 2.47
N LYS A 98 -13.92 48.31 2.16
CA LYS A 98 -12.84 47.55 1.52
C LYS A 98 -12.25 46.50 2.47
N ASP A 99 -12.03 46.86 3.73
CA ASP A 99 -11.47 45.97 4.74
C ASP A 99 -12.42 44.78 5.00
N ALA A 100 -13.73 45.03 5.15
CA ALA A 100 -14.75 44.00 5.30
C ALA A 100 -14.84 43.09 4.07
N LYS A 101 -14.84 43.66 2.85
CA LYS A 101 -14.83 42.88 1.61
C LYS A 101 -13.61 41.97 1.51
N LYS A 102 -12.43 42.48 1.86
CA LYS A 102 -11.19 41.70 1.85
C LYS A 102 -11.28 40.55 2.86
N SER A 103 -11.67 40.87 4.09
CA SER A 103 -11.76 39.86 5.15
C SER A 103 -12.79 38.76 4.83
N ALA A 104 -13.91 39.10 4.19
CA ALA A 104 -14.88 38.13 3.71
C ALA A 104 -14.29 37.22 2.63
N SER A 105 -13.49 37.78 1.72
CA SER A 105 -12.80 37.01 0.67
C SER A 105 -11.77 36.05 1.27
N ASP A 106 -10.98 36.52 2.25
CA ASP A 106 -9.96 35.73 2.92
C ASP A 106 -10.61 34.59 3.73
N ALA A 107 -11.68 34.88 4.47
CA ALA A 107 -12.45 33.88 5.21
C ALA A 107 -13.08 32.81 4.29
N LYS A 108 -13.63 33.22 3.14
CA LYS A 108 -14.16 32.28 2.15
C LYS A 108 -13.05 31.38 1.59
N HIS A 109 -11.92 31.97 1.23
CA HIS A 109 -10.77 31.22 0.70
C HIS A 109 -10.25 30.19 1.69
N ASP A 110 -10.06 30.58 2.96
CA ASP A 110 -9.58 29.65 3.98
C ASP A 110 -10.63 28.59 4.35
N SER A 111 -11.93 28.93 4.30
CA SER A 111 -13.00 27.93 4.44
C SER A 111 -12.95 26.89 3.34
N ASN A 112 -12.68 27.28 2.09
CA ASN A 112 -12.56 26.31 1.00
C ASN A 112 -11.37 25.37 1.23
N LYS A 113 -10.24 25.87 1.70
CA LYS A 113 -9.09 25.01 2.05
C LYS A 113 -9.41 24.00 3.14
N VAL A 114 -10.28 24.33 4.10
CA VAL A 114 -10.74 23.38 5.12
C VAL A 114 -11.53 22.26 4.44
N THR A 115 -12.41 22.59 3.51
CA THR A 115 -13.16 21.60 2.72
C THR A 115 -12.20 20.71 1.93
N ASP A 116 -11.28 21.29 1.18
CA ASP A 116 -10.30 20.54 0.37
C ASP A 116 -9.47 19.58 1.26
N ALA A 117 -8.98 20.06 2.40
CA ALA A 117 -8.24 19.23 3.35
C ALA A 117 -9.08 18.12 3.98
N SER A 118 -10.40 18.32 4.12
CA SER A 118 -11.33 17.30 4.60
C SER A 118 -11.56 16.22 3.55
N ASP A 119 -11.69 16.62 2.28
CA ASP A 119 -11.87 15.70 1.16
C ASP A 119 -10.61 14.85 0.96
N ASP A 120 -9.42 15.47 1.00
CA ASP A 120 -8.13 14.77 0.93
C ASP A 120 -7.98 13.72 2.06
N ALA A 121 -8.38 14.07 3.29
CA ALA A 121 -8.32 13.15 4.43
C ALA A 121 -9.32 11.98 4.30
N SER A 122 -10.50 12.25 3.73
CA SER A 122 -11.50 11.22 3.43
C SER A 122 -11.01 10.24 2.37
N ASP A 123 -10.44 10.75 1.28
CA ASP A 123 -9.89 9.92 0.21
C ASP A 123 -8.74 9.04 0.69
N LEU A 124 -7.83 9.60 1.49
CA LEU A 124 -6.74 8.83 2.09
C LEU A 124 -7.26 7.74 3.05
N THR A 125 -8.30 8.03 3.82
CA THR A 125 -8.94 7.04 4.70
C THR A 125 -9.55 5.89 3.90
N ARG A 126 -10.18 6.20 2.77
CA ARG A 126 -10.73 5.20 1.84
C ARG A 126 -9.64 4.34 1.23
N GLU A 127 -8.54 4.95 0.76
CA GLU A 127 -7.39 4.21 0.21
C GLU A 127 -6.79 3.24 1.23
N ILE A 128 -6.65 3.68 2.49
CA ILE A 128 -6.20 2.82 3.60
C ILE A 128 -7.17 1.65 3.83
N ALA A 129 -8.48 1.89 3.80
CA ALA A 129 -9.48 0.85 3.99
C ALA A 129 -9.45 -0.18 2.85
N ASP A 130 -9.36 0.28 1.61
CA ASP A 130 -9.26 -0.57 0.42
C ASP A 130 -7.99 -1.44 0.47
N LEU A 131 -6.85 -0.85 0.84
CA LEU A 131 -5.59 -1.58 0.96
C LEU A 131 -5.62 -2.63 2.10
N LYS A 132 -6.27 -2.31 3.23
CA LYS A 132 -6.50 -3.29 4.31
C LYS A 132 -7.34 -4.47 3.83
N ASN A 133 -8.40 -4.20 3.07
CA ASN A 133 -9.25 -5.24 2.49
C ASN A 133 -8.47 -6.10 1.48
N GLU A 134 -7.61 -5.48 0.66
CA GLU A 134 -6.76 -6.22 -0.27
C GLU A 134 -5.78 -7.14 0.46
N ILE A 135 -5.13 -6.67 1.53
CA ILE A 135 -4.24 -7.50 2.36
C ILE A 135 -5.01 -8.69 2.94
N ILE A 136 -6.21 -8.48 3.48
CA ILE A 136 -7.04 -9.56 4.05
C ILE A 136 -7.42 -10.58 2.97
N SER A 137 -7.80 -10.11 1.79
CA SER A 137 -8.11 -10.98 0.64
C SER A 137 -6.89 -11.82 0.23
N GLN A 138 -5.72 -11.19 0.12
CA GLN A 138 -4.47 -11.89 -0.20
C GLN A 138 -4.06 -12.89 0.89
N GLN A 139 -4.24 -12.55 2.18
CA GLN A 139 -3.99 -13.47 3.29
C GLN A 139 -4.92 -14.69 3.24
N SER A 140 -6.18 -14.48 2.85
CA SER A 140 -7.14 -15.56 2.66
C SER A 140 -6.74 -16.47 1.50
N GLN A 141 -6.30 -15.89 0.38
CA GLN A 141 -5.78 -16.65 -0.77
C GLN A 141 -4.54 -17.46 -0.39
N LEU A 142 -3.61 -16.86 0.37
CA LEU A 142 -2.40 -17.53 0.84
C LEU A 142 -2.72 -18.74 1.72
N ALA A 143 -3.71 -18.62 2.61
CA ALA A 143 -4.17 -19.71 3.48
C ALA A 143 -4.85 -20.86 2.71
N LEU A 144 -5.37 -20.61 1.51
CA LEU A 144 -5.97 -21.62 0.65
C LEU A 144 -4.94 -22.43 -0.15
N ILE A 145 -3.67 -22.02 -0.17
CA ILE A 145 -2.62 -22.74 -0.90
C ILE A 145 -2.33 -24.07 -0.17
N PRO A 146 -2.52 -25.23 -0.83
CA PRO A 146 -2.29 -26.52 -0.19
C PRO A 146 -0.85 -26.68 0.29
N GLY A 147 -0.70 -27.09 1.56
CA GLY A 147 0.59 -27.29 2.19
C GLY A 147 1.23 -26.02 2.73
N TYR A 148 0.58 -24.85 2.64
CA TYR A 148 1.04 -23.61 3.28
C TYR A 148 0.58 -23.55 4.77
N PRO A 149 1.43 -23.10 5.71
CA PRO A 149 2.86 -22.83 5.54
C PRO A 149 3.61 -24.15 5.28
N PHE A 150 4.51 -24.13 4.30
CA PHE A 150 5.30 -25.31 3.95
C PHE A 150 6.21 -25.65 5.13
N LYS A 151 6.13 -26.91 5.59
CA LYS A 151 7.01 -27.43 6.62
C LYS A 151 8.28 -27.95 5.95
N ASP A 152 9.43 -27.63 6.54
CA ASP A 152 10.75 -28.16 6.16
C ASP A 152 10.85 -29.67 6.39
#